data_AF-A0A3C0AM09-F1
#
_entry.id   AF-A0A3C0AM09-F1
#
_cell.length_a   1.000
_cell.length_b   1.000
_cell.length_c   1.000
_cell.angle_alpha   90.00
_cell.angle_beta   90.00
_cell.angle_gamma   90.00
#
_symmetry.space_group_name_H-M   'P 1'
#
loop_
_entity.id
_entity.type
_entity.pdbx_description
1 polymer ?
#
loop_
_entity_poly.entity_id
_entity_poly.type
_entity_poly.pdbx_seq_one_letter_code
_entity_poly.pdbx_strand_id
1 'polypeptide(L)'
;MFKKTLLHCGRLLSLLVLICLCSSTLLAQEPESGKPEAEKKDEEQEKKTAGLETILPKPLLIINIASIERILSDIDFIFELAARPEIAEIASASLANVNDLEGIDRNKNLGVELYLKTGLLPQPVPTMYLPVKKVRTFLDTLEVMIPGDEETITKAQDRDDLYILDGRRGNSVIRFQDDYVHMLFQGVENETSLDMISSRDFGDPAQKLQNLSADYDLAFKIDLNAIPELMRTTFLGFFRTAIET
;
A
#
# COMPACT_ATOMS: atom_id res chain seq x y z
N MET A 1 -3.99 -15.87 -33.54
CA MET A 1 -4.94 -15.48 -32.46
C MET A 1 -4.38 -15.65 -31.04
N PHE A 2 -3.43 -16.57 -30.80
CA PHE A 2 -2.88 -16.88 -29.46
C PHE A 2 -1.85 -15.89 -28.87
N LYS A 3 -1.22 -15.01 -29.67
CA LYS A 3 -0.24 -14.02 -29.18
C LYS A 3 -0.83 -12.92 -28.28
N LYS A 4 -2.13 -12.62 -28.37
CA LYS A 4 -2.77 -11.56 -27.58
C LYS A 4 -3.10 -11.99 -26.13
N THR A 5 -3.32 -13.29 -25.91
CA THR A 5 -3.67 -13.85 -24.59
C THR A 5 -2.42 -14.05 -23.72
N LEU A 6 -1.27 -14.39 -24.33
CA LEU A 6 0.01 -14.55 -23.61
C LEU A 6 0.54 -13.21 -23.05
N LEU A 7 0.31 -12.11 -23.78
CA LEU A 7 0.67 -10.76 -23.35
C LEU A 7 -0.17 -10.26 -22.14
N HIS A 8 -1.29 -10.90 -21.84
CA HIS A 8 -2.14 -10.55 -20.70
C HIS A 8 -1.67 -11.19 -19.38
N CYS A 9 -0.94 -12.31 -19.43
CA CYS A 9 -0.52 -13.04 -18.22
C CYS A 9 0.66 -12.35 -17.50
N GLY A 10 1.70 -11.94 -18.23
CA GLY A 10 2.79 -11.12 -17.67
C GLY A 10 2.32 -9.71 -17.25
N ARG A 11 1.31 -9.18 -17.96
CA ARG A 11 0.61 -7.97 -17.54
C ARG A 11 -0.19 -8.15 -16.26
N LEU A 12 -0.70 -9.33 -15.94
CA LEU A 12 -1.47 -9.61 -14.72
C LEU A 12 -0.61 -9.66 -13.46
N LEU A 13 0.64 -10.15 -13.55
CA LEU A 13 1.58 -10.16 -12.43
C LEU A 13 2.10 -8.74 -12.16
N SER A 14 2.41 -7.99 -13.23
CA SER A 14 2.66 -6.55 -13.15
C SER A 14 1.41 -5.78 -12.70
N LEU A 15 0.20 -6.22 -13.08
CA LEU A 15 -1.07 -5.67 -12.57
C LEU A 15 -1.28 -5.98 -11.09
N LEU A 16 -0.81 -7.08 -10.52
CA LEU A 16 -1.04 -7.38 -9.11
C LEU A 16 -0.22 -6.43 -8.21
N VAL A 17 0.98 -6.08 -8.68
CA VAL A 17 1.82 -5.01 -8.14
C VAL A 17 1.22 -3.62 -8.44
N LEU A 18 0.68 -3.41 -9.65
CA LEU A 18 0.11 -2.12 -10.10
C LEU A 18 -1.31 -1.86 -9.59
N ILE A 19 -2.09 -2.88 -9.23
CA ILE A 19 -3.44 -2.78 -8.66
C ILE A 19 -3.33 -2.17 -7.26
N CYS A 20 -2.24 -2.44 -6.54
CA CYS A 20 -1.94 -1.69 -5.31
C CYS A 20 -1.53 -0.23 -5.58
N LEU A 21 -1.07 0.10 -6.79
CA LEU A 21 -0.60 1.45 -7.19
C LEU A 21 -1.66 2.30 -7.94
N CYS A 22 -2.78 1.73 -8.40
CA CYS A 22 -3.73 2.41 -9.29
C CYS A 22 -5.12 2.68 -8.68
N SER A 23 -5.41 2.28 -7.44
CA SER A 23 -6.73 2.51 -6.84
C SER A 23 -6.97 3.94 -6.33
N SER A 24 -6.00 4.85 -6.39
CA SER A 24 -6.15 6.23 -5.87
C SER A 24 -6.66 7.26 -6.89
N THR A 25 -6.92 6.91 -8.16
CA THR A 25 -7.44 7.89 -9.15
C THR A 25 -8.94 8.17 -9.05
N LEU A 26 -9.64 7.69 -8.02
CA LEU A 26 -11.08 7.85 -7.88
C LEU A 26 -11.46 8.84 -6.76
N LEU A 27 -10.93 10.08 -6.79
CA LEU A 27 -11.49 11.24 -6.08
C LEU A 27 -10.73 12.53 -6.49
N ALA A 28 -11.04 13.07 -7.66
CA ALA A 28 -10.69 14.45 -8.00
C ALA A 28 -11.66 15.00 -9.06
N GLN A 29 -12.89 15.32 -8.65
CA GLN A 29 -13.70 16.32 -9.33
C GLN A 29 -14.01 17.42 -8.32
N GLU A 30 -13.22 18.48 -8.34
CA GLU A 30 -13.59 19.75 -7.71
C GLU A 30 -14.69 20.42 -8.54
N PRO A 31 -15.79 20.89 -7.96
CA PRO A 31 -16.72 21.77 -8.65
C PRO A 31 -16.16 23.20 -8.69
N GLU A 32 -16.33 23.85 -9.85
CA GLU A 32 -15.86 25.19 -10.19
C GLU A 32 -16.22 26.29 -9.17
N SER A 33 -15.29 27.26 -9.12
CA SER A 33 -15.28 28.47 -8.31
C SER A 33 -16.45 29.43 -8.55
N GLY A 34 -17.06 29.90 -7.46
CA GLY A 34 -17.82 31.15 -7.41
C GLY A 34 -17.52 31.91 -6.13
N LYS A 35 -16.93 33.12 -6.24
CA LYS A 35 -16.79 34.13 -5.16
C LYS A 35 -18.02 35.06 -5.18
N PRO A 36 -18.46 35.62 -4.03
CA PRO A 36 -17.83 36.86 -3.53
C PRO A 36 -17.70 37.03 -1.99
N GLU A 37 -16.66 37.81 -1.67
CA GLU A 37 -16.35 38.72 -0.54
C GLU A 37 -17.04 38.63 0.85
N ALA A 38 -16.18 38.34 1.84
CA ALA A 38 -15.91 39.01 3.12
C ALA A 38 -16.99 39.80 3.90
N GLU A 39 -17.22 39.37 5.15
CA GLU A 39 -17.27 40.26 6.32
C GLU A 39 -16.85 39.50 7.61
N LYS A 40 -15.99 40.14 8.43
CA LYS A 40 -15.45 39.64 9.70
C LYS A 40 -16.37 40.03 10.85
N LYS A 41 -16.68 39.07 11.74
CA LYS A 41 -16.61 39.16 13.23
C LYS A 41 -17.39 37.99 13.85
N ASP A 42 -16.66 37.12 14.53
CA ASP A 42 -16.97 36.59 15.87
C ASP A 42 -15.96 35.47 16.20
N GLU A 43 -14.70 35.88 16.35
CA GLU A 43 -13.63 35.05 16.90
C GLU A 43 -13.71 35.08 18.43
N GLU A 44 -14.61 34.31 19.07
CA GLU A 44 -14.35 33.82 20.45
C GLU A 44 -15.33 32.76 20.99
N GLN A 45 -15.85 31.82 20.19
CA GLN A 45 -16.54 30.66 20.80
C GLN A 45 -16.67 29.40 19.93
N GLU A 46 -15.62 28.98 19.23
CA GLU A 46 -15.63 27.67 18.53
C GLU A 46 -14.40 26.80 18.82
N LYS A 47 -13.64 27.12 19.88
CA LYS A 47 -12.52 26.28 20.34
C LYS A 47 -12.99 25.24 21.37
N LYS A 48 -13.86 24.32 20.95
CA LYS A 48 -14.16 23.03 21.60
C LYS A 48 -15.19 22.26 20.76
N THR A 49 -14.71 21.59 19.71
CA THR A 49 -15.05 20.21 19.23
C THR A 49 -14.51 20.06 17.79
N ALA A 50 -13.25 20.42 17.53
CA ALA A 50 -12.56 19.87 16.37
C ALA A 50 -12.21 18.44 16.76
N GLY A 51 -12.94 17.45 16.22
CA GLY A 51 -12.59 16.05 16.41
C GLY A 51 -11.14 15.87 15.97
N LEU A 52 -10.28 15.44 16.89
CA LEU A 52 -8.87 15.15 16.59
C LEU A 52 -8.83 14.17 15.40
N GLU A 53 -8.34 14.62 14.25
CA GLU A 53 -8.03 13.72 13.15
C GLU A 53 -6.92 12.78 13.64
N THR A 54 -7.21 11.48 13.68
CA THR A 54 -6.27 10.46 14.16
C THR A 54 -6.34 9.26 13.25
N ILE A 55 -5.22 8.56 13.05
CA ILE A 55 -5.24 7.29 12.32
C ILE A 55 -5.48 6.16 13.31
N LEU A 56 -6.52 5.38 13.06
CA LEU A 56 -6.89 4.27 13.92
C LEU A 56 -5.73 3.26 14.04
N PRO A 57 -5.56 2.65 15.22
CA PRO A 57 -4.38 1.83 15.51
C PRO A 57 -4.41 0.46 14.83
N LYS A 58 -5.60 -0.03 14.45
CA LYS A 58 -5.76 -1.33 13.81
C LYS A 58 -6.09 -1.16 12.33
N PRO A 59 -5.54 -2.00 11.44
CA PRO A 59 -5.93 -1.98 10.05
C PRO A 59 -7.36 -2.51 9.90
N LEU A 60 -8.13 -1.84 9.04
CA LEU A 60 -9.47 -2.23 8.65
C LEU A 60 -9.44 -3.39 7.65
N LEU A 61 -8.51 -3.35 6.71
CA LEU A 61 -8.31 -4.38 5.70
C LEU A 61 -6.84 -4.79 5.69
N ILE A 62 -6.59 -6.09 5.59
CA ILE A 62 -5.27 -6.67 5.36
C ILE A 62 -5.35 -7.50 4.09
N ILE A 63 -4.45 -7.23 3.16
CA ILE A 63 -4.16 -8.06 2.00
C ILE A 63 -2.80 -8.68 2.25
N ASN A 64 -2.71 -10.01 2.29
CA ASN A 64 -1.48 -10.74 2.61
C ASN A 64 -1.17 -11.75 1.52
N ILE A 65 0.09 -11.73 1.06
CA ILE A 65 0.66 -12.68 0.11
C ILE A 65 1.69 -13.52 0.88
N ALA A 66 1.58 -14.85 0.84
CA ALA A 66 2.37 -15.74 1.70
C ALA A 66 3.87 -15.65 1.48
N SER A 67 4.32 -15.78 0.23
CA SER A 67 5.69 -15.49 -0.21
C SER A 67 5.74 -15.52 -1.73
N ILE A 68 6.67 -14.77 -2.31
CA ILE A 68 6.87 -14.76 -3.77
C ILE A 68 7.41 -16.13 -4.22
N GLU A 69 8.35 -16.69 -3.47
CA GLU A 69 9.02 -17.95 -3.84
C GLU A 69 8.03 -19.13 -3.87
N ARG A 70 7.11 -19.21 -2.90
CA ARG A 70 6.05 -20.23 -2.90
C ARG A 70 5.15 -20.11 -4.12
N ILE A 71 4.69 -18.89 -4.44
CA ILE A 71 3.83 -18.65 -5.61
C ILE A 71 4.54 -19.04 -6.91
N LEU A 72 5.82 -18.69 -7.07
CA LEU A 72 6.59 -19.06 -8.25
C LEU A 72 6.78 -20.58 -8.34
N SER A 73 7.10 -21.23 -7.23
CA SER A 73 7.21 -22.69 -7.19
C SER A 73 5.89 -23.39 -7.55
N ASP A 74 4.75 -22.85 -7.11
CA ASP A 74 3.44 -23.40 -7.43
C ASP A 74 3.06 -23.16 -8.90
N ILE A 75 3.38 -21.98 -9.44
CA ILE A 75 3.24 -21.68 -10.87
C ILE A 75 4.05 -22.67 -11.70
N ASP A 76 5.34 -22.84 -11.40
CA ASP A 76 6.23 -23.74 -12.12
C ASP A 76 5.68 -25.18 -12.12
N PHE A 77 5.31 -25.68 -10.94
CA PHE A 77 4.76 -27.02 -10.78
C PHE A 77 3.44 -27.23 -11.55
N ILE A 78 2.48 -26.32 -11.40
CA ILE A 78 1.16 -26.44 -12.05
C ILE A 78 1.30 -26.36 -13.56
N PHE A 79 2.12 -25.44 -14.08
CA PHE A 79 2.25 -25.25 -15.52
C PHE A 79 3.16 -26.29 -16.19
N GLU A 80 4.12 -26.87 -15.48
CA GLU A 80 4.83 -28.06 -15.92
C GLU A 80 3.85 -29.24 -16.10
N LEU A 81 2.99 -29.49 -15.09
CA LEU A 81 1.96 -30.53 -15.18
C LEU A 81 0.93 -30.26 -16.28
N ALA A 82 0.62 -29.00 -16.57
CA ALA A 82 -0.29 -28.61 -17.64
C ALA A 82 0.34 -28.66 -19.04
N ALA A 83 1.62 -29.07 -19.17
CA ALA A 83 2.41 -29.02 -20.41
C ALA A 83 2.44 -27.60 -21.03
N ARG A 84 2.48 -26.57 -20.17
CA ARG A 84 2.60 -25.15 -20.55
C ARG A 84 3.80 -24.47 -19.86
N PRO A 85 5.02 -25.05 -19.91
CA PRO A 85 6.20 -24.49 -19.22
C PRO A 85 6.55 -23.07 -19.67
N GLU A 86 6.10 -22.64 -20.86
CA GLU A 86 6.34 -21.29 -21.34
C GLU A 86 5.68 -20.20 -20.46
N ILE A 87 4.70 -20.55 -19.61
CA ILE A 87 4.07 -19.60 -18.69
C ILE A 87 4.98 -19.30 -17.49
N ALA A 88 5.69 -20.32 -16.98
CA ALA A 88 6.72 -20.17 -15.96
C ALA A 88 7.87 -19.27 -16.45
N GLU A 89 8.29 -19.45 -17.70
CA GLU A 89 9.30 -18.59 -18.33
C GLU A 89 8.86 -17.12 -18.40
N ILE A 90 7.58 -16.85 -18.65
CA ILE A 90 7.02 -15.49 -18.67
C ILE A 90 7.03 -14.87 -17.27
N ALA A 91 6.69 -15.64 -16.23
CA ALA A 91 6.75 -15.17 -14.85
C ALA A 91 8.19 -14.81 -14.47
N SER A 92 9.14 -15.69 -14.79
CA SER A 92 10.58 -15.47 -14.58
C SER A 92 11.10 -14.24 -15.34
N ALA A 93 10.76 -14.11 -16.62
CA ALA A 93 11.14 -12.94 -17.43
C ALA A 93 10.52 -11.64 -16.91
N SER A 94 9.34 -11.70 -16.29
CA SER A 94 8.70 -10.53 -15.67
C SER A 94 9.46 -10.06 -14.42
N LEU A 95 9.99 -10.99 -13.62
CA LEU A 95 10.82 -10.67 -12.45
C LEU A 95 12.18 -10.09 -12.85
N ALA A 96 12.80 -10.60 -13.91
CA ALA A 96 14.05 -10.06 -14.42
C ALA A 96 13.94 -8.56 -14.79
N ASN A 97 12.76 -8.10 -15.21
CA ASN A 97 12.52 -6.69 -15.52
C ASN A 97 12.48 -5.77 -14.28
N VAL A 98 12.40 -6.33 -13.08
CA VAL A 98 12.36 -5.61 -11.79
C VAL A 98 13.53 -6.03 -10.89
N ASN A 99 14.70 -6.26 -11.50
CA ASN A 99 15.93 -6.70 -10.83
C ASN A 99 15.76 -7.96 -9.96
N ASP A 100 14.95 -8.93 -10.43
CA ASP A 100 14.66 -10.19 -9.74
C ASP A 100 14.16 -10.05 -8.29
N LEU A 101 13.69 -8.84 -7.95
CA LEU A 101 13.35 -8.41 -6.60
C LEU A 101 14.49 -8.66 -5.60
N GLU A 102 15.74 -8.42 -6.00
CA GLU A 102 16.94 -8.79 -5.24
C GLU A 102 16.93 -8.24 -3.79
N GLY A 103 16.39 -7.04 -3.60
CA GLY A 103 16.27 -6.39 -2.29
C GLY A 103 15.14 -6.91 -1.40
N ILE A 104 14.20 -7.67 -1.95
CA ILE A 104 13.04 -8.24 -1.25
C ILE A 104 13.37 -9.67 -0.80
N ASP A 105 13.03 -10.00 0.46
CA ASP A 105 13.09 -11.40 0.92
C ASP A 105 11.87 -12.18 0.43
N ARG A 106 12.04 -12.82 -0.73
CA ARG A 106 10.98 -13.57 -1.44
C ARG A 106 10.41 -14.76 -0.68
N ASN A 107 11.04 -15.18 0.43
CA ASN A 107 10.58 -16.30 1.26
C ASN A 107 9.63 -15.87 2.39
N LYS A 108 9.43 -14.56 2.57
CA LYS A 108 8.58 -13.99 3.60
C LYS A 108 7.30 -13.41 3.00
N ASN A 109 6.29 -13.26 3.85
CA ASN A 109 5.02 -12.67 3.44
C ASN A 109 5.16 -11.17 3.21
N LEU A 110 4.30 -10.64 2.35
CA LEU A 110 4.23 -9.22 2.01
C LEU A 110 2.79 -8.81 1.75
N GLY A 111 2.50 -7.52 1.78
CA GLY A 111 1.16 -7.07 1.45
C GLY A 111 0.85 -5.64 1.87
N VAL A 112 -0.44 -5.40 2.10
CA VAL A 112 -0.99 -4.07 2.38
C VAL A 112 -1.90 -4.13 3.59
N GLU A 113 -1.72 -3.18 4.50
CA GLU A 113 -2.60 -2.87 5.61
C GLU A 113 -3.29 -1.53 5.34
N LEU A 114 -4.62 -1.53 5.30
CA LEU A 114 -5.42 -0.32 5.12
C LEU A 114 -5.86 0.20 6.48
N TYR A 115 -5.30 1.33 6.90
CA TYR A 115 -5.73 2.04 8.09
C TYR A 115 -6.80 3.08 7.73
N LEU A 116 -7.49 3.59 8.75
CA LEU A 116 -8.51 4.63 8.57
C LEU A 116 -8.12 5.86 9.36
N LYS A 117 -7.97 7.00 8.68
CA LYS A 117 -7.87 8.32 9.30
C LYS A 117 -9.27 8.81 9.62
N THR A 118 -9.49 9.20 10.88
CA THR A 118 -10.75 9.78 11.34
C THR A 118 -10.84 11.25 10.93
N GLY A 119 -12.04 11.69 10.60
CA GLY A 119 -12.35 13.06 10.15
C GLY A 119 -13.82 13.16 9.77
N LEU A 120 -14.24 14.30 9.21
CA LEU A 120 -15.62 14.46 8.69
C LEU A 120 -15.94 13.40 7.63
N LEU A 121 -14.98 13.14 6.76
CA LEU A 121 -14.96 12.01 5.82
C LEU A 121 -13.79 11.11 6.20
N PRO A 122 -14.02 9.87 6.64
CA PRO A 122 -12.95 8.92 6.92
C PRO A 122 -12.11 8.65 5.68
N GLN A 123 -10.79 8.74 5.81
CA GLN A 123 -9.87 8.55 4.68
C GLN A 123 -9.08 7.24 4.84
N PRO A 124 -9.00 6.41 3.78
CA PRO A 124 -8.12 5.24 3.80
C PRO A 124 -6.65 5.66 3.79
N VAL A 125 -5.83 4.97 4.58
CA VAL A 125 -4.38 5.15 4.63
C VAL A 125 -3.73 3.80 4.32
N PRO A 126 -3.44 3.50 3.05
CA PRO A 126 -2.79 2.25 2.66
C PRO A 126 -1.33 2.26 3.09
N THR A 127 -0.93 1.24 3.85
CA THR A 127 0.45 1.03 4.29
C THR A 127 0.91 -0.33 3.78
N MET A 128 1.89 -0.35 2.89
CA MET A 128 2.50 -1.60 2.48
C MET A 128 3.49 -2.11 3.52
N TYR A 129 3.66 -3.42 3.59
CA TYR A 129 4.79 -4.05 4.25
C TYR A 129 5.49 -4.99 3.26
N LEU A 130 6.78 -4.79 3.06
CA LEU A 130 7.61 -5.63 2.19
C LEU A 130 8.78 -6.19 3.01
N PRO A 131 9.09 -7.50 2.88
CA PRO A 131 10.21 -8.08 3.58
C PRO A 131 11.52 -7.68 2.91
N VAL A 132 12.51 -7.26 3.69
CA VAL A 132 13.77 -6.68 3.21
C VAL A 132 14.93 -7.60 3.54
N LYS A 133 15.79 -7.88 2.55
CA LYS A 133 17.06 -8.56 2.81
C LYS A 133 18.13 -7.58 3.31
N LYS A 134 18.27 -6.46 2.60
CA LYS A 134 19.25 -5.41 2.88
C LYS A 134 18.69 -4.08 2.39
N VAL A 135 18.83 -3.03 3.21
CA VAL A 135 18.34 -1.68 2.91
C VAL A 135 18.81 -1.20 1.54
N ARG A 136 20.12 -1.25 1.27
CA ARG A 136 20.67 -0.74 0.01
C ARG A 136 20.07 -1.42 -1.23
N THR A 137 20.11 -2.75 -1.25
CA THR A 137 19.59 -3.55 -2.37
C THR A 137 18.08 -3.37 -2.53
N PHE A 138 17.33 -3.15 -1.43
CA PHE A 138 15.92 -2.80 -1.50
C PHE A 138 15.70 -1.45 -2.18
N LEU A 139 16.46 -0.42 -1.81
CA LEU A 139 16.37 0.89 -2.46
C LEU A 139 16.70 0.80 -3.96
N ASP A 140 17.77 0.09 -4.32
CA ASP A 140 18.13 -0.14 -5.72
C ASP A 140 17.01 -0.89 -6.48
N THR A 141 16.35 -1.86 -5.83
CA THR A 141 15.19 -2.57 -6.40
C THR A 141 13.98 -1.64 -6.57
N LEU A 142 13.74 -0.76 -5.61
CA LEU A 142 12.64 0.19 -5.63
C LEU A 142 12.83 1.23 -6.76
N GLU A 143 14.04 1.73 -6.96
CA GLU A 143 14.39 2.64 -8.06
C GLU A 143 14.11 2.02 -9.45
N VAL A 144 14.34 0.72 -9.61
CA VAL A 144 13.99 0.00 -10.86
C VAL A 144 12.49 -0.20 -11.01
N MET A 145 11.80 -0.43 -9.89
CA MET A 145 10.38 -0.76 -9.86
C MET A 145 9.48 0.46 -10.09
N ILE A 146 9.92 1.66 -9.70
CA ILE A 146 9.13 2.87 -9.86
C ILE A 146 9.62 3.65 -11.10
N PRO A 147 8.81 3.70 -12.18
CA PRO A 147 9.24 4.31 -13.43
C PRO A 147 9.19 5.84 -13.35
N GLY A 148 10.35 6.48 -13.25
CA GLY A 148 10.47 7.93 -13.43
C GLY A 148 11.89 8.48 -13.24
N ASP A 149 12.37 9.28 -14.20
CA ASP A 149 13.67 9.98 -14.12
C ASP A 149 13.70 11.11 -13.04
N GLU A 150 12.59 11.35 -12.35
CA GLU A 150 12.39 12.45 -11.38
C GLU A 150 12.16 11.96 -9.95
N GLU A 151 12.26 10.65 -9.69
CA GLU A 151 12.10 10.12 -8.35
C GLU A 151 13.42 10.14 -7.59
N THR A 152 13.40 10.71 -6.38
CA THR A 152 14.58 10.78 -5.52
C THR A 152 14.26 10.17 -4.17
N ILE A 153 15.11 9.24 -3.74
CA ILE A 153 15.03 8.68 -2.39
C ILE A 153 16.07 9.38 -1.52
N THR A 154 15.59 10.15 -0.56
CA THR A 154 16.43 10.84 0.42
C THR A 154 16.25 10.22 1.79
N LYS A 155 17.33 10.16 2.56
CA LYS A 155 17.24 9.73 3.95
C LYS A 155 16.74 10.91 4.79
N ALA A 156 15.78 10.66 5.69
CA ALA A 156 15.27 11.72 6.55
C ALA A 156 16.36 12.24 7.50
N GLN A 157 16.35 13.54 7.77
CA GLN A 157 17.25 14.13 8.75
C GLN A 157 16.97 13.50 10.12
N ASP A 158 18.05 13.09 10.80
CA ASP A 158 18.04 12.52 12.16
C ASP A 158 17.46 11.11 12.35
N ARG A 159 17.20 10.36 11.26
CA ARG A 159 16.73 8.96 11.36
C ARG A 159 17.44 8.01 10.40
N ASP A 160 17.92 6.89 10.94
CA ASP A 160 18.57 5.84 10.16
C ASP A 160 17.60 4.91 9.45
N ASP A 161 16.38 4.83 9.97
CA ASP A 161 15.34 3.91 9.54
C ASP A 161 14.31 4.53 8.60
N LEU A 162 14.38 5.84 8.33
CA LEU A 162 13.33 6.56 7.59
C LEU A 162 13.88 7.26 6.35
N TYR A 163 13.19 7.04 5.24
CA TYR A 163 13.51 7.57 3.92
C TYR A 163 12.27 8.21 3.31
N ILE A 164 12.48 9.25 2.51
CA ILE A 164 11.47 9.98 1.78
C ILE A 164 11.71 9.71 0.30
N LEU A 165 10.71 9.18 -0.37
CA LEU A 165 10.65 9.09 -1.82
C LEU A 165 9.88 10.32 -2.31
N ASP A 166 10.60 11.28 -2.88
CA ASP A 166 10.02 12.42 -3.57
C ASP A 166 9.80 12.01 -5.03
N GLY A 167 8.54 11.92 -5.46
CA GLY A 167 8.19 11.55 -6.82
C GLY A 167 7.13 12.47 -7.42
N ARG A 168 6.92 12.35 -8.74
CA ARG A 168 5.94 13.17 -9.48
C ARG A 168 4.51 13.10 -8.94
N ARG A 169 4.19 12.00 -8.26
CA ARG A 169 2.85 11.73 -7.73
C ARG A 169 2.73 12.09 -6.24
N GLY A 170 3.67 12.88 -5.73
CA GLY A 170 3.75 13.27 -4.32
C GLY A 170 4.77 12.45 -3.55
N ASN A 171 4.86 12.78 -2.27
CA ASN A 171 5.88 12.21 -1.39
C ASN A 171 5.36 10.91 -0.77
N SER A 172 6.27 9.94 -0.69
CA SER A 172 6.08 8.68 0.01
C SER A 172 7.10 8.56 1.13
N VAL A 173 6.69 7.98 2.25
CA VAL A 173 7.60 7.67 3.36
C VAL A 173 7.81 6.18 3.43
N ILE A 174 9.07 5.81 3.59
CA ILE A 174 9.59 4.47 3.68
C ILE A 174 10.25 4.36 5.05
N ARG A 175 9.79 3.42 5.87
CA ARG A 175 10.42 3.13 7.17
C ARG A 175 10.83 1.67 7.26
N PHE A 176 12.10 1.44 7.53
CA PHE A 176 12.64 0.13 7.84
C PHE A 176 12.38 -0.20 9.31
N GLN A 177 11.74 -1.32 9.59
CA GLN A 177 11.53 -1.81 10.93
C GLN A 177 11.79 -3.32 10.92
N ASP A 178 12.77 -3.75 11.71
CA ASP A 178 13.23 -5.15 11.75
C ASP A 178 13.61 -5.65 10.33
N ASP A 179 13.04 -6.78 9.91
CA ASP A 179 13.25 -7.38 8.58
C ASP A 179 12.26 -6.88 7.52
N TYR A 180 11.52 -5.80 7.81
CA TYR A 180 10.47 -5.28 6.94
C TYR A 180 10.67 -3.79 6.65
N VAL A 181 10.07 -3.36 5.55
CA VAL A 181 9.86 -1.96 5.25
C VAL A 181 8.37 -1.68 5.18
N HIS A 182 7.97 -0.62 5.86
CA HIS A 182 6.63 -0.08 5.83
C HIS A 182 6.63 1.15 4.93
N MET A 183 5.71 1.20 3.97
CA MET A 183 5.65 2.28 2.99
C MET A 183 4.25 2.85 2.90
N LEU A 184 4.15 4.17 3.04
CA LEU A 184 2.95 4.92 2.69
C LEU A 184 3.09 5.38 1.23
N PHE A 185 2.37 4.71 0.34
CA PHE A 185 2.25 5.17 -1.05
C PHE A 185 1.27 6.34 -1.09
N GLN A 186 1.74 7.52 -1.53
CA GLN A 186 0.92 8.73 -1.69
C GLN A 186 0.11 9.06 -0.43
N GLY A 187 0.65 9.91 0.44
CA GLY A 187 -0.04 10.19 1.69
C GLY A 187 0.72 11.03 2.69
N VAL A 188 1.87 11.57 2.32
CA VAL A 188 2.54 12.63 3.09
C VAL A 188 1.86 13.96 2.81
N GLU A 189 0.53 13.98 2.83
CA GLU A 189 -0.25 15.20 2.61
C GLU A 189 -0.46 15.95 3.92
N ASN A 190 -0.19 15.32 5.08
CA ASN A 190 -0.38 15.90 6.40
C ASN A 190 0.52 15.26 7.48
N GLU A 191 0.74 16.01 8.57
CA GLU A 191 1.56 15.61 9.72
C GLU A 191 1.06 14.32 10.39
N THR A 192 -0.25 14.03 10.36
CA THR A 192 -0.82 12.83 11.00
C THR A 192 -0.33 11.53 10.36
N SER A 193 -0.21 11.50 9.03
CA SER A 193 0.26 10.31 8.31
C SER A 193 1.76 10.10 8.50
N LEU A 194 2.52 11.20 8.57
CA LEU A 194 3.93 11.19 8.95
C LEU A 194 4.14 10.68 10.36
N ASP A 195 3.37 11.16 11.33
CA ASP A 195 3.43 10.67 12.71
C ASP A 195 3.16 9.17 12.76
N MET A 196 2.10 8.69 12.11
CA MET A 196 1.77 7.26 12.07
C MET A 196 2.96 6.42 11.63
N ILE A 197 3.53 6.67 10.44
CA ILE A 197 4.62 5.82 9.97
C ILE A 197 5.88 5.98 10.82
N SER A 198 6.14 7.18 11.34
CA SER A 198 7.34 7.50 12.10
C SER A 198 7.34 6.91 13.50
N SER A 199 6.20 6.89 14.20
CA SER A 199 6.12 6.56 15.62
C SER A 199 5.47 5.20 15.92
N ARG A 200 4.65 4.67 15.01
CA ARG A 200 3.94 3.40 15.23
C ARG A 200 4.87 2.21 15.21
N ASP A 201 4.72 1.31 16.17
CA ASP A 201 5.25 -0.04 16.06
C ASP A 201 4.28 -0.90 15.23
N PHE A 202 4.71 -1.35 14.06
CA PHE A 202 3.90 -2.18 13.17
C PHE A 202 3.92 -3.68 13.55
N GLY A 203 4.87 -4.07 14.41
CA GLY A 203 5.23 -5.45 14.72
C GLY A 203 5.74 -6.23 13.50
N ASP A 204 6.21 -7.46 13.73
CA ASP A 204 6.66 -8.37 12.67
C ASP A 204 5.46 -8.96 11.90
N PRO A 205 5.27 -8.63 10.60
CA PRO A 205 4.20 -9.19 9.79
C PRO A 205 4.26 -10.71 9.64
N ALA A 206 5.44 -11.33 9.66
CA ALA A 206 5.59 -12.78 9.53
C ALA A 206 4.97 -13.51 10.72
N GLN A 207 5.14 -12.95 11.93
CA GLN A 207 4.54 -13.49 13.15
C GLN A 207 3.04 -13.15 13.23
N LYS A 208 2.68 -11.89 12.97
CA LYS A 208 1.29 -11.40 13.08
C LYS A 208 0.34 -12.10 12.11
N LEU A 209 0.81 -12.44 10.92
CA LEU A 209 0.01 -13.00 9.82
C LEU A 209 0.41 -14.45 9.49
N GLN A 210 1.08 -15.14 10.41
CA GLN A 210 1.57 -16.50 10.20
C GLN A 210 0.46 -17.46 9.74
N ASN A 211 -0.69 -17.43 10.42
CA ASN A 211 -1.81 -18.32 10.09
C ASN A 211 -2.33 -18.07 8.66
N LEU A 212 -2.42 -16.80 8.24
CA LEU A 212 -2.87 -16.48 6.89
C LEU A 212 -1.86 -16.98 5.84
N SER A 213 -0.57 -16.82 6.13
CA SER A 213 0.52 -17.18 5.21
C SER A 213 0.78 -18.70 5.15
N ALA A 214 0.46 -19.42 6.22
CA ALA A 214 0.52 -20.88 6.24
C ALA A 214 -0.57 -21.48 5.34
N ASP A 215 -1.80 -20.99 5.49
CA ASP A 215 -2.97 -21.63 4.90
C ASP A 215 -3.29 -21.14 3.46
N TYR A 216 -2.89 -19.92 3.09
CA TYR A 216 -3.29 -19.29 1.83
C TYR A 216 -2.13 -18.57 1.14
N ASP A 217 -2.04 -18.67 -0.19
CA ASP A 217 -1.06 -17.90 -0.98
C ASP A 217 -1.43 -16.41 -1.06
N LEU A 218 -2.74 -16.11 -1.08
CA LEU A 218 -3.32 -14.77 -1.02
C LEU A 218 -4.51 -14.77 -0.06
N ALA A 219 -4.49 -13.88 0.94
CA ALA A 219 -5.55 -13.73 1.93
C ALA A 219 -6.04 -12.28 2.03
N PHE A 220 -7.34 -12.14 2.24
CA PHE A 220 -8.00 -10.87 2.54
C PHE A 220 -8.67 -10.97 3.92
N LYS A 221 -8.37 -10.05 4.82
CA LYS A 221 -8.98 -9.99 6.15
C LYS A 221 -9.55 -8.61 6.39
N ILE A 222 -10.84 -8.54 6.72
CA ILE A 222 -11.53 -7.30 7.09
C ILE A 222 -11.84 -7.34 8.59
N ASP A 223 -11.42 -6.33 9.35
CA ASP A 223 -11.73 -6.17 10.77
C ASP A 223 -12.68 -4.98 10.99
N LEU A 224 -13.98 -5.25 10.96
CA LEU A 224 -15.01 -4.22 11.22
C LEU A 224 -14.97 -3.68 12.65
N ASN A 225 -14.34 -4.39 13.60
CA ASN A 225 -14.15 -3.89 14.96
C ASN A 225 -13.09 -2.81 15.03
N ALA A 226 -12.27 -2.64 13.99
CA ALA A 226 -11.36 -1.51 13.88
C ALA A 226 -12.13 -0.18 13.78
N ILE A 227 -13.39 -0.17 13.33
CA ILE A 227 -14.20 1.04 13.19
C ILE A 227 -14.87 1.39 14.53
N PRO A 228 -14.61 2.59 15.11
CA PRO A 228 -15.28 3.07 16.31
C PRO A 228 -16.79 3.09 16.14
N GLU A 229 -17.54 2.77 17.19
CA GLU A 229 -19.01 2.64 17.12
C GLU A 229 -19.69 3.88 16.54
N LEU A 230 -19.21 5.07 16.94
CA LEU A 230 -19.72 6.36 16.46
C LEU A 230 -19.62 6.51 14.93
N MET A 231 -18.63 5.89 14.30
CA MET A 231 -18.38 6.02 12.85
C MET A 231 -18.95 4.88 12.02
N ARG A 232 -19.49 3.83 12.64
CA ARG A 232 -19.98 2.65 11.89
C ARG A 232 -21.07 3.02 10.90
N THR A 233 -22.02 3.88 11.28
CA THR A 233 -23.11 4.30 10.39
C THR A 233 -22.61 5.11 9.21
N THR A 234 -21.70 6.06 9.44
CA THR A 234 -21.09 6.87 8.37
C THR A 234 -20.27 6.00 7.42
N PHE A 235 -19.46 5.09 7.98
CA PHE A 235 -18.66 4.14 7.21
C PHE A 235 -19.53 3.21 6.36
N LEU A 236 -20.59 2.63 6.93
CA LEU A 236 -21.53 1.78 6.20
C LEU A 236 -22.27 2.55 5.10
N GLY A 237 -22.60 3.82 5.34
CA GLY A 237 -23.14 4.72 4.31
C GLY A 237 -22.20 4.87 3.13
N PHE A 238 -20.93 5.21 3.40
CA PHE A 238 -19.90 5.33 2.36
C PHE A 238 -19.71 4.01 1.58
N PHE A 239 -19.54 2.89 2.30
CA PHE A 239 -19.30 1.59 1.68
C PHE A 239 -20.46 1.16 0.78
N ARG A 240 -21.70 1.43 1.19
CA ARG A 240 -22.89 1.15 0.39
C ARG A 240 -22.90 1.96 -0.90
N THR A 241 -22.66 3.27 -0.82
CA THR A 241 -22.59 4.13 -2.02
C THR A 241 -21.49 3.68 -2.97
N ALA A 242 -20.32 3.27 -2.46
CA ALA A 242 -19.20 2.81 -3.28
C ALA A 242 -19.46 1.48 -4.02
N ILE A 243 -20.36 0.62 -3.52
CA ILE A 243 -20.72 -0.66 -4.17
C ILE A 243 -21.92 -0.50 -5.13
N GLU A 244 -22.79 0.48 -4.87
CA GLU A 244 -23.94 0.78 -5.74
C GLU A 244 -23.55 1.56 -7.01
N THR A 245 -22.29 2.02 -7.12
CA THR A 245 -21.74 2.75 -8.27
C THR A 245 -20.79 1.87 -9.07
#